data_AF-A0A7V3FUH3-F1
#
_entry.id   AF-A0A7V3FUH3-F1
#
_cell.length_a   1.000
_cell.length_b   1.000
_cell.length_c   1.000
_cell.angle_alpha   90.00
_cell.angle_beta   90.00
_cell.angle_gamma   90.00
#
_symmetry.space_group_name_H-M   'P 1'
#
loop_
_entity.id
_entity.type
_entity.pdbx_description
1 polymer ?
#
loop_
_entity_poly.entity_id
_entity_poly.type
_entity_poly.pdbx_seq_one_letter_code
_entity_poly.pdbx_strand_id
1 'polypeptide(L)' 'MIHFFGNTSNTVYAVQTNNNLSATDIQKLNWLFGNASKIDKSVLSETFVGPRATMVTPWSTNAVEITQNMGISGIIRIEE' A
#
# COMPACT_ATOMS: atom_id res chain seq x y z
N MET A 1 1.76 -10.89 -1.99
CA MET A 1 0.32 -10.63 -1.77
C MET A 1 0.05 -9.16 -2.00
N ILE A 2 -1.18 -8.78 -2.37
CA ILE A 2 -1.57 -7.36 -2.49
C ILE A 2 -2.52 -7.05 -1.35
N HIS A 3 -2.24 -5.97 -0.63
CA HIS A 3 -3.07 -5.43 0.43
C HIS A 3 -3.54 -4.04 0.02
N PHE A 4 -4.78 -3.70 0.36
CA PHE A 4 -5.34 -2.39 0.08
C PHE A 4 -5.51 -1.60 1.39
N PHE A 5 -5.17 -0.32 1.36
CA PHE A 5 -5.38 0.62 2.46
C PHE A 5 -6.10 1.85 1.93
N GLY A 6 -6.94 2.48 2.74
CA GLY A 6 -7.61 3.71 2.36
C GLY A 6 -9.12 3.60 2.42
N ASN A 7 -9.77 4.51 1.70
CA ASN A 7 -11.22 4.55 1.56
C ASN A 7 -11.54 4.48 0.07
N THR A 8 -12.43 3.56 -0.31
CA THR A 8 -12.88 3.41 -1.70
C THR A 8 -13.51 4.70 -2.26
N SER A 9 -13.98 5.59 -1.40
CA SER A 9 -14.54 6.89 -1.80
C SER A 9 -13.48 7.97 -2.12
N ASN A 10 -12.20 7.73 -1.83
CA ASN A 10 -11.15 8.73 -2.00
C ASN A 10 -9.90 8.11 -2.64
N THR A 11 -8.91 7.76 -1.82
CA THR A 11 -7.61 7.25 -2.26
C THR A 11 -7.44 5.82 -1.75
N VAL A 12 -6.91 4.94 -2.60
CA VAL A 12 -6.64 3.55 -2.26
C VAL A 12 -5.17 3.23 -2.52
N TYR A 13 -4.44 2.93 -1.47
CA TYR A 13 -3.06 2.47 -1.58
C TYR A 13 -3.01 0.97 -1.80
N ALA A 14 -2.38 0.54 -2.89
CA ALA A 14 -2.10 -0.86 -3.18
C ALA A 14 -0.66 -1.20 -2.76
N VAL A 15 -0.53 -2.05 -1.74
CA VAL A 15 0.75 -2.48 -1.17
C VAL A 15 1.03 -3.92 -1.59
N GLN A 16 2.06 -4.12 -2.40
CA GLN A 16 2.54 -5.45 -2.79
C GLN A 16 3.65 -5.91 -1.85
N THR A 17 3.48 -7.10 -1.25
CA THR A 17 4.43 -7.70 -0.33
C THR A 17 4.87 -9.10 -0.78
N ASN A 18 6.07 -9.53 -0.38
CA ASN A 18 6.48 -10.93 -0.47
C ASN A 18 5.82 -11.79 0.61
N ASN A 19 5.68 -11.24 1.82
CA ASN A 19 5.20 -11.94 3.01
C ASN A 19 3.91 -11.32 3.55
N ASN A 20 3.25 -12.01 4.47
CA ASN A 20 2.09 -11.47 5.16
C ASN A 20 2.53 -10.35 6.14
N LEU A 21 1.74 -9.29 6.22
CA LEU A 21 2.02 -8.17 7.13
C LEU A 21 1.64 -8.53 8.58
N SER A 22 2.50 -8.18 9.54
CA SER A 22 2.17 -8.31 10.96
C SER A 22 1.15 -7.23 11.39
N ALA A 23 0.49 -7.43 12.53
CA ALA A 23 -0.42 -6.41 13.09
C ALA A 23 0.30 -5.07 13.34
N THR A 24 1.55 -5.12 13.78
CA THR A 24 2.40 -3.94 13.99
C THR A 24 2.71 -3.22 12.67
N ASP A 25 3.01 -3.96 11.61
CA ASP A 25 3.29 -3.37 10.29
C ASP A 25 2.03 -2.75 9.69
N ILE A 26 0.87 -3.39 9.87
CA ILE A 26 -0.42 -2.82 9.47
C ILE A 26 -0.68 -1.51 10.21
N GLN A 27 -0.41 -1.43 11.51
CA GLN A 27 -0.57 -0.17 12.26
C GLN A 27 0.37 0.93 11.76
N LYS A 28 1.63 0.61 11.46
CA LYS A 28 2.58 1.56 10.88
C LYS A 28 2.13 2.05 9.50
N LEU A 29 1.64 1.15 8.65
CA LEU A 29 1.12 1.48 7.33
C LEU A 29 -0.15 2.33 7.42
N ASN A 30 -1.06 2.02 8.36
CA ASN A 30 -2.22 2.85 8.60
C ASN A 30 -1.81 4.28 8.93
N TRP A 31 -0.81 4.46 9.80
CA TRP A 31 -0.27 5.79 10.12
C TRP A 31 0.38 6.46 8.90
N LEU A 32 1.23 5.74 8.16
CA LEU A 32 1.94 6.25 6.99
C LEU A 32 0.98 6.79 5.91
N PHE A 33 -0.15 6.11 5.74
CA PHE A 33 -1.19 6.47 4.78
C PHE A 33 -2.24 7.45 5.35
N GLY A 34 -1.89 8.23 6.37
CA GLY A 34 -2.77 9.27 6.92
C GLY A 34 -3.94 8.73 7.75
N ASN A 35 -3.70 7.68 8.55
CA ASN A 35 -4.71 6.92 9.30
C ASN A 35 -5.73 6.17 8.43
N ALA A 36 -5.37 5.90 7.18
CA ALA A 36 -6.11 5.00 6.31
C ALA A 36 -6.14 3.58 6.89
N SER A 37 -7.31 2.96 6.96
CA SER A 37 -7.44 1.58 7.44
C SER A 37 -7.18 0.59 6.31
N LYS A 38 -6.64 -0.58 6.66
CA LYS A 38 -6.58 -1.73 5.76
C LYS A 38 -7.99 -2.16 5.36
N ILE A 39 -8.18 -2.43 4.07
CA ILE A 39 -9.42 -2.97 3.53
C ILE A 39 -9.29 -4.50 3.51
N ASP A 40 -10.19 -5.20 4.21
CA ASP A 40 -10.22 -6.67 4.28
C ASP A 40 -10.85 -7.30 3.03
N LYS A 41 -10.40 -6.88 1.85
CA LYS A 41 -10.77 -7.43 0.55
C LYS A 41 -9.52 -7.73 -0.25
N SER A 42 -9.48 -8.88 -0.90
CA SER A 42 -8.40 -9.27 -1.81
C SER A 42 -8.54 -8.68 -3.21
N VAL A 43 -9.77 -8.26 -3.58
CA VAL A 43 -10.11 -7.67 -4.87
C VAL A 43 -11.10 -6.53 -4.64
N LEU A 44 -10.85 -5.40 -5.28
CA LEU A 44 -11.78 -4.28 -5.37
C LEU A 44 -12.43 -4.31 -6.76
N SER A 45 -13.76 -4.25 -6.82
CA SER A 45 -14.53 -4.36 -8.07
C SER A 45 -15.05 -3.00 -8.56
N GLU A 46 -14.40 -1.93 -8.15
CA GLU A 46 -14.73 -0.54 -8.51
C GLU A 46 -13.72 0.01 -9.53
N THR A 47 -13.99 1.19 -10.08
CA THR A 47 -13.12 1.79 -11.09
C THR A 47 -12.16 2.77 -10.41
N PHE A 48 -10.86 2.52 -10.53
CA PHE A 48 -9.79 3.36 -9.96
C PHE A 48 -8.92 3.93 -11.08
N VAL A 49 -8.37 5.12 -10.86
CA VAL A 49 -7.46 5.78 -11.81
C VAL A 49 -6.08 5.82 -11.17
N GLY A 50 -5.07 5.31 -11.88
CA GLY A 50 -3.70 5.32 -11.40
C GLY A 50 -2.69 5.14 -12.54
N PRO A 51 -1.40 5.12 -12.20
CA PRO A 51 -0.32 4.85 -13.15
C PRO A 51 -0.50 3.52 -13.89
N ARG A 52 0.11 3.40 -15.08
CA ARG A 52 0.14 2.11 -15.79
C ARG A 52 0.79 1.06 -14.90
N ALA A 53 0.20 -0.13 -14.82
CA ALA A 53 0.69 -1.22 -13.96
C ALA A 53 2.19 -1.54 -14.16
N THR A 54 2.70 -1.37 -15.38
CA THR A 54 4.11 -1.63 -15.72
C THR A 54 5.07 -0.48 -15.38
N MET A 55 4.56 0.71 -15.09
CA MET A 55 5.38 1.89 -14.78
C MET A 55 5.60 1.98 -13.28
N VAL A 56 6.83 2.27 -12.82
CA VAL A 56 7.11 2.58 -11.41
C VAL A 56 7.26 4.09 -11.28
N THR A 57 6.41 4.72 -10.47
CA THR A 57 6.46 6.18 -10.24
C THR A 57 7.59 6.53 -9.27
N PRO A 58 8.17 7.75 -9.34
CA PRO A 58 9.08 8.23 -8.30
C PRO A 58 8.45 8.22 -6.90
N TRP A 59 7.14 8.46 -6.83
CA TRP A 59 6.36 8.33 -5.59
C TRP A 59 6.43 6.90 -5.05
N SER A 60 6.21 5.90 -5.91
CA SER A 60 6.27 4.48 -5.54
C SER A 60 7.63 4.11 -4.94
N THR A 61 8.72 4.55 -5.56
CA THR A 61 10.08 4.34 -5.05
C THR A 61 10.24 4.93 -3.65
N ASN A 62 9.87 6.19 -3.47
CA ASN A 62 9.99 6.87 -2.17
C ASN A 62 9.12 6.20 -1.09
N ALA A 63 7.89 5.79 -1.44
CA ALA A 63 6.99 5.12 -0.52
C ALA A 63 7.59 3.80 -0.01
N VAL A 64 8.16 2.99 -0.90
CA VAL A 64 8.86 1.75 -0.53
C VAL A 64 10.05 2.05 0.39
N GLU A 65 10.90 3.03 0.06
CA GLU A 65 12.05 3.40 0.88
C GLU A 65 11.65 3.86 2.29
N ILE A 66 10.57 4.64 2.42
CA ILE A 66 10.04 5.06 3.72
C ILE A 66 9.65 3.84 4.55
N THR A 67 8.96 2.86 3.96
CA THR A 67 8.56 1.64 4.71
C THR A 67 9.75 0.83 5.19
N GLN A 68 10.82 0.76 4.39
CA GLN A 68 12.08 0.12 4.80
C GLN A 68 12.72 0.86 5.98
N ASN A 69 12.76 2.20 5.94
CA ASN A 69 13.25 3.03 7.05
C ASN A 69 12.40 2.88 8.33
N MET A 70 11.10 2.59 8.19
CA MET A 70 10.20 2.27 9.31
C MET A 70 10.36 0.84 9.86
N GLY A 71 11.29 0.05 9.31
CA GLY A 71 11.55 -1.33 9.68
C GLY A 71 10.52 -2.33 9.15
N ILE A 72 9.75 -1.96 8.12
CA ILE A 72 8.84 -2.86 7.41
C ILE A 72 9.59 -3.42 6.21
N SER A 73 9.98 -4.69 6.30
CA SER A 73 10.71 -5.37 5.22
C SER A 73 9.79 -6.19 4.33
N GLY A 74 10.22 -6.43 3.09
CA GLY A 74 9.49 -7.29 2.16
C GLY A 74 8.31 -6.63 1.42
N ILE A 75 8.15 -5.31 1.52
CA ILE A 75 7.34 -4.52 0.58
C ILE A 75 8.11 -4.40 -0.74
N ILE A 76 7.45 -4.80 -1.83
CA ILE A 76 7.99 -4.76 -3.19
C ILE A 76 7.62 -3.44 -3.86
N ARG A 77 6.37 -3.02 -3.68
CA ARG A 77 5.80 -1.87 -4.37
C ARG A 77 4.62 -1.29 -3.60
N ILE A 78 4.48 0.02 -3.66
CA ILE A 78 3.31 0.76 -3.18
C ILE A 78 2.84 1.65 -4.32
N GLU A 79 1.53 1.70 -4.58
CA GLU A 79 0.93 2.66 -5.51
C GLU A 79 -0.31 3.30 -4.88
N GLU A 80 -0.60 4.55 -5.26
CA GLU A 80 -1.78 5.34 -4.89
C GLU A 80 -2.88 5.28 -5.97
#